data_AF-A0AB38RHC5-F1
#
_entry.id   AF-A0AB38RHC5-F1
#
_cell.length_a   1.000
_cell.length_b   1.000
_cell.length_c   1.000
_cell.angle_alpha   90.00
_cell.angle_beta   90.00
_cell.angle_gamma   90.00
#
_symmetry.space_group_name_H-M   'P 1'
#
loop_
_entity.id
_entity.type
_entity.pdbx_description
1 polymer ?
#
loop_
_entity_poly.entity_id
_entity_poly.type
_entity_poly.pdbx_seq_one_letter_code
_entity_poly.pdbx_strand_id
1 'polypeptide(L)'
;MVSNIPLSVEGLTLAGAPGAAVLAVQAPIDGDGLRHFMVAAAGGGLTLNVIADTATMPDLHHYIELLRASFDDLAAAAAMQTADSPNQEVAS
;
A
#
# COMPACT_ATOMS: atom_id res chain seq x y z
N MET A 1 -5.57 12.97 -1.80
CA MET A 1 -4.96 12.73 -0.46
C MET A 1 -4.17 11.41 -0.41
N VAL A 2 -3.17 11.28 0.48
CA VAL A 2 -2.51 10.00 0.83
C VAL A 2 -2.51 9.83 2.36
N SER A 3 -2.92 8.66 2.85
CA SER A 3 -2.93 8.32 4.28
C SER A 3 -2.23 6.98 4.51
N ASN A 4 -1.43 6.89 5.58
CA ASN A 4 -0.78 5.68 6.03
C ASN A 4 -1.36 5.27 7.39
N ILE A 5 -2.08 4.16 7.41
CA ILE A 5 -2.84 3.69 8.56
C ILE A 5 -2.12 2.46 9.11
N PRO A 6 -1.63 2.49 10.36
CA PRO A 6 -0.94 1.35 10.99
C PRO A 6 -1.96 0.31 11.49
N LEU A 7 -2.82 -0.17 10.60
CA LEU A 7 -3.82 -1.20 10.88
C LEU A 7 -3.48 -2.46 10.08
N SER A 8 -3.48 -3.59 10.78
CA SER A 8 -3.17 -4.92 10.26
C SER A 8 -4.32 -5.87 10.57
N VAL A 9 -4.40 -6.98 9.84
CA VAL A 9 -5.29 -8.11 10.17
C VAL A 9 -4.75 -9.03 11.26
N GLU A 10 -3.52 -8.81 11.71
CA GLU A 10 -2.88 -9.63 12.73
C GLU A 10 -3.70 -9.63 14.03
N GLY A 11 -4.06 -10.83 14.50
CA GLY A 11 -4.90 -11.02 15.67
C GLY A 11 -6.40 -10.75 15.46
N LEU A 12 -6.84 -10.29 14.28
CA LEU A 12 -8.26 -10.11 13.98
C LEU A 12 -8.91 -11.45 13.64
N THR A 13 -9.99 -11.78 14.34
CA THR A 13 -10.81 -12.96 14.04
C THR A 13 -12.30 -12.62 14.06
N LEU A 14 -13.07 -13.31 13.21
CA LEU A 14 -14.52 -13.26 13.19
C LEU A 14 -15.05 -14.68 13.32
N ALA A 15 -15.66 -15.01 14.46
CA ALA A 15 -16.11 -16.37 14.78
C ALA A 15 -15.01 -17.44 14.56
N GLY A 16 -13.75 -17.09 14.87
CA GLY A 16 -12.59 -17.98 14.69
C GLY A 16 -11.97 -17.96 13.28
N ALA A 17 -12.59 -17.33 12.28
CA ALA A 17 -11.97 -17.12 10.98
C ALA A 17 -10.97 -15.96 11.03
N PRO A 18 -9.74 -16.10 10.52
CA PRO A 18 -8.74 -15.03 10.52
C PRO A 18 -9.12 -13.91 9.54
N GLY A 19 -8.76 -12.66 9.88
CA GLY A 19 -8.89 -11.52 8.98
C GLY A 19 -8.02 -11.71 7.73
N ALA A 20 -8.61 -11.47 6.54
CA ALA A 20 -7.91 -11.64 5.26
C ALA A 20 -7.21 -10.36 4.79
N ALA A 21 -7.88 -9.21 4.92
CA ALA A 21 -7.33 -7.91 4.55
C ALA A 21 -8.01 -6.77 5.34
N VAL A 22 -7.31 -5.65 5.45
CA VAL A 22 -7.89 -4.35 5.81
C VAL A 22 -8.09 -3.57 4.52
N LEU A 23 -9.30 -3.08 4.27
CA LEU A 23 -9.60 -2.20 3.14
C LEU A 23 -10.05 -0.85 3.70
N ALA A 24 -9.11 0.10 3.79
CA ALA A 24 -9.41 1.45 4.24
C ALA A 24 -10.05 2.23 3.10
N VAL A 25 -11.27 2.71 3.31
CA VAL A 25 -12.04 3.44 2.30
C VAL A 25 -12.63 4.71 2.88
N GLN A 26 -12.62 5.76 2.07
CA GLN A 26 -13.37 6.99 2.30
C GLN A 26 -13.85 7.48 0.95
N ALA A 27 -15.12 7.85 0.86
CA ALA A 27 -15.67 8.39 -0.37
C ALA A 27 -14.90 9.66 -0.81
N PRO A 28 -14.74 9.88 -2.12
CA PRO A 28 -14.27 11.16 -2.64
C PRO A 28 -15.17 12.30 -2.14
N ILE A 29 -14.59 13.49 -1.98
CA ILE A 29 -15.35 14.71 -1.67
C ILE A 29 -14.96 15.79 -2.68
N ASP A 30 -15.76 16.84 -2.79
CA ASP A 30 -15.50 17.96 -3.68
C ASP A 30 -14.08 18.52 -3.47
N GLY A 31 -13.32 18.61 -4.56
CA GLY A 31 -11.93 19.07 -4.55
C GLY A 31 -10.89 18.01 -4.14
N ASP A 32 -11.29 16.81 -3.72
CA ASP A 32 -10.40 15.68 -3.39
C ASP A 32 -11.01 14.37 -3.94
N GLY A 33 -11.00 14.31 -5.27
CA GLY A 33 -11.55 13.25 -6.10
C GLY A 33 -10.72 11.97 -6.16
N LEU A 34 -9.48 11.96 -5.63
CA LEU A 34 -8.57 10.82 -5.63
C LEU A 34 -7.90 10.63 -4.27
N ARG A 35 -8.11 9.48 -3.66
CA ARG A 35 -7.67 9.15 -2.30
C ARG A 35 -6.90 7.85 -2.25
N HIS A 36 -5.83 7.84 -1.47
CA HIS A 36 -4.96 6.70 -1.27
C HIS A 36 -4.89 6.34 0.22
N PHE A 37 -5.12 5.08 0.53
CA PHE A 37 -4.94 4.56 1.88
C PHE A 37 -4.01 3.35 1.87
N MET A 38 -2.86 3.53 2.51
CA MET A 38 -1.86 2.51 2.76
C MET A 38 -2.19 1.82 4.08
N VAL A 39 -2.25 0.50 4.07
CA VAL A 39 -2.47 -0.34 5.26
C VAL A 39 -1.53 -1.54 5.23
N ALA A 40 -1.18 -2.05 6.42
CA ALA A 40 -0.36 -3.24 6.52
C ALA A 40 -1.15 -4.45 5.98
N ALA A 41 -0.53 -5.19 5.05
CA ALA A 41 -1.05 -6.48 4.61
C ALA A 41 -0.51 -7.60 5.51
N ALA A 42 -1.19 -8.75 5.50
CA ALA A 42 -0.68 -9.94 6.16
C ALA A 42 0.70 -10.32 5.62
N GLY A 43 1.58 -10.85 6.49
CA GLY A 43 2.90 -11.32 6.08
C GLY A 43 3.92 -10.21 5.77
N GLY A 44 3.71 -8.99 6.27
CA GLY A 44 4.65 -7.87 6.11
C GLY A 44 4.55 -7.12 4.78
N GLY A 45 3.52 -7.41 3.98
CA GLY A 45 3.23 -6.68 2.74
C GLY A 45 2.53 -5.34 2.98
N LEU A 46 2.24 -4.65 1.89
CA LEU A 46 1.49 -3.38 1.86
C LEU A 46 0.25 -3.53 0.98
N THR A 47 -0.89 -3.02 1.44
CA THR A 47 -2.07 -2.81 0.58
C THR A 47 -2.25 -1.32 0.35
N LEU A 48 -2.37 -0.92 -0.93
CA LEU A 48 -2.72 0.43 -1.34
C LEU A 48 -4.15 0.45 -1.88
N ASN A 49 -5.07 1.06 -1.13
CA ASN A 49 -6.44 1.28 -1.58
C ASN A 49 -6.51 2.60 -2.35
N VAL A 50 -7.03 2.57 -3.58
CA VAL A 50 -7.23 3.76 -4.42
C VAL A 50 -8.72 3.97 -4.61
N ILE A 51 -9.23 5.11 -4.17
CA ILE A 51 -10.64 5.49 -4.30
C ILE A 51 -10.69 6.76 -5.13
N ALA A 52 -11.46 6.72 -6.22
CA ALA A 52 -11.56 7.84 -7.14
C ALA A 52 -13.01 8.14 -7.52
N ASP A 53 -13.29 9.42 -7.72
CA ASP A 53 -14.47 9.85 -8.48
C ASP A 53 -14.17 9.69 -9.98
N THR A 54 -14.89 8.78 -10.62
CA THR A 54 -14.73 8.45 -12.05
C THR A 54 -15.01 9.64 -12.98
N ALA A 55 -15.78 10.63 -12.55
CA ALA A 55 -16.00 11.84 -13.35
C ALA A 55 -14.73 12.71 -13.45
N THR A 56 -13.90 12.68 -12.41
CA THR A 56 -12.63 13.45 -12.34
C THR A 56 -11.40 12.61 -12.67
N MET A 57 -11.50 11.27 -12.59
CA MET A 57 -10.44 10.32 -12.92
C MET A 57 -10.95 9.25 -13.91
N PRO A 58 -11.11 9.61 -15.20
CA PRO A 58 -11.73 8.72 -16.20
C PRO A 58 -10.87 7.51 -16.56
N ASP A 59 -9.54 7.59 -16.38
CA ASP A 59 -8.60 6.51 -16.68
C ASP A 59 -7.94 5.94 -15.41
N LEU A 60 -8.78 5.55 -14.45
CA LEU A 60 -8.31 4.97 -13.20
C LEU A 60 -7.51 3.68 -13.42
N HIS A 61 -7.88 2.86 -14.41
CA HIS A 61 -7.19 1.59 -14.67
C HIS A 61 -5.73 1.80 -15.08
N HIS A 62 -5.47 2.70 -16.02
CA HIS A 62 -4.10 3.03 -16.40
C HIS A 62 -3.30 3.59 -15.21
N TYR A 63 -3.93 4.41 -14.37
CA TYR A 63 -3.28 4.91 -13.16
C TYR A 63 -2.85 3.78 -12.20
N ILE A 64 -3.68 2.75 -12.04
CA ILE A 64 -3.32 1.56 -11.25
C ILE A 64 -2.13 0.81 -11.88
N GLU A 65 -2.06 0.73 -13.22
CA GLU A 65 -0.91 0.11 -13.90
C GLU A 65 0.38 0.90 -13.66
N LEU A 66 0.33 2.23 -13.73
CA LEU A 66 1.46 3.09 -13.43
C LEU A 66 1.93 2.93 -11.97
N LEU A 67 1.00 2.83 -11.02
CA LEU A 67 1.33 2.57 -9.62
C LEU A 67 2.04 1.22 -9.47
N ARG A 68 1.54 0.17 -10.11
CA ARG A 68 2.18 -1.16 -10.08
C ARG A 68 3.60 -1.11 -10.62
N ALA A 69 3.79 -0.56 -11.82
CA ALA A 69 5.11 -0.42 -12.43
C ALA A 69 6.08 0.36 -11.52
N SER A 70 5.61 1.45 -10.91
CA SER A 70 6.43 2.25 -9.98
C SER A 70 6.83 1.48 -8.72
N PHE A 71 5.93 0.65 -8.18
CA PHE A 71 6.25 -0.20 -7.03
C PHE A 71 7.17 -1.37 -7.39
N ASP A 72 7.04 -1.92 -8.59
CA ASP A 72 7.96 -2.96 -9.09
C ASP A 72 9.38 -2.39 -9.23
N ASP A 73 9.51 -1.19 -9.79
CA ASP A 73 10.79 -0.48 -9.89
C ASP A 73 11.39 -0.19 -8.51
N LEU A 74 10.56 0.25 -7.54
CA LEU A 74 10.98 0.49 -6.17
C LEU A 74 11.44 -0.79 -5.48
N ALA A 75 10.70 -1.89 -5.65
CA ALA A 75 11.04 -3.18 -5.07
C ALA A 75 12.37 -3.70 -5.63
N ALA A 76 12.59 -3.57 -6.95
CA ALA A 76 13.84 -3.93 -7.59
C ALA A 76 15.02 -3.10 -7.04
N ALA A 77 14.86 -1.78 -6.93
CA ALA A 77 15.89 -0.89 -6.39
C ALA A 77 16.21 -1.20 -4.91
N ALA A 78 15.19 -1.44 -4.08
CA ALA A 78 15.37 -1.78 -2.67
C ALA A 78 16.08 -3.14 -2.47
N ALA A 79 15.78 -4.12 -3.33
CA ALA A 79 16.46 -5.42 -3.32
C ALA A 79 17.96 -5.28 -3.65
N MET A 80 18.31 -4.44 -4.64
CA MET A 80 19.70 -4.15 -4.98
C MET A 80 20.46 -3.48 -3.82
N GLN A 81 19.82 -2.55 -3.12
CA GLN A 81 20.44 -1.85 -1.98
C GLN A 81 20.68 -2.78 -0.77
N THR A 82 19.79 -3.75 -0.57
CA THR A 82 19.95 -4.77 0.47
C THR A 82 21.10 -5.74 0.14
N ALA A 83 21.30 -6.05 -1.14
CA ALA A 83 22.40 -6.90 -1.60
C ALA A 83 23.77 -6.21 -1.53
N ASP A 84 23.80 -4.88 -1.68
CA ASP A 84 25.01 -4.06 -1.67
C ASP A 84 25.37 -3.50 -0.27
N SER A 85 24.68 -3.97 0.78
CA SER A 85 24.99 -3.68 2.17
C SER A 85 25.83 -4.83 2.77
N PRO A 86 27.16 -4.84 2.63
CA PRO A 86 28.00 -5.77 3.38
C PRO A 86 27.88 -5.41 4.87
N ASN A 87 27.73 -6.44 5.72
CA ASN A 87 27.82 -6.39 7.19
C ASN A 87 28.55 -5.13 7.70
N GLN A 88 27.80 -4.11 8.12
CA GLN A 88 28.31 -3.23 9.17
C GLN A 88 28.20 -4.01 10.48
N GLU A 89 29.18 -4.89 10.71
CA GLU A 89 29.59 -5.20 12.08
C GLU A 89 29.97 -3.88 12.73
N VAL A 90 29.05 -3.34 13.53
CA VAL A 90 29.33 -2.24 14.43
C VAL A 90 30.19 -2.82 15.55
N ALA A 91 31.49 -2.92 15.30
CA ALA A 91 32.48 -3.10 16.34
C ALA A 91 32.69 -1.75 17.03
N SER A 92 32.11 -1.59 18.23
CA SER A 92 32.68 -0.97 19.45
C SER A 92 31.58 -0.70 20.46
#